data_AF-A0A4R2J7V0-F1
#
_entry.id   AF-A0A4R2J7V0-F1
#
_cell.length_a   1.000
_cell.length_b   1.000
_cell.length_c   1.000
_cell.angle_alpha   90.00
_cell.angle_beta   90.00
_cell.angle_gamma   90.00
#
_symmetry.space_group_name_H-M   'P 1'
#
loop_
_entity.id
_entity.type
_entity.pdbx_description
1 polymer ?
#
loop_
_entity_poly.entity_id
_entity_poly.type
_entity_poly.pdbx_seq_one_letter_code
_entity_poly.pdbx_strand_id
1 'polypeptide(L)'
;MMDDIKKQTGTAAQSESAALLTKLAAPVINDFPDVPLQKSLIERLEAAIKSSQEQDFDKFVLFVGAFELPVIPEHGKEGAVAEHIELFSLPSRFEAGERKIITHALHAPQNAFSLVKGDLATGLIRHSLLTMKDAHQLEYLRLSGIVGKQWKILVEIHYYRNRDKQYHSFHKDTYGETLFVNLCYDTDGPVPGPEYILNPELVDDHERQIAESLPPKFLADLKWVRSQLPKPTQINMSTIPPNGYIAFVDEALHHTTPMAGGRTVNGPVIRTFLTKHYSDAMVQDALAAVGPFREAQPKTTGEKFVSFFSPAKPFADFVKVIPKTEARKWQRLVEMMVTPKASYDRANLLDAGLTNDEIDTLFAEAPLLLGYQHVNIPLTAQASLGKPPLKREASDAALQGRVQPTTPGDRRFFRTWIRAVPADLPH
;
A
#
# COMPACT_ATOMS: atom_id res chain seq x y z
N MET A 1 13.09 -54.75 -12.27
CA MET A 1 14.33 -53.94 -12.25
C MET A 1 14.07 -52.50 -12.71
N MET A 2 12.91 -51.93 -12.33
CA MET A 2 12.46 -50.57 -12.69
C MET A 2 11.53 -50.03 -11.60
N ASP A 3 11.89 -50.14 -10.31
CA ASP A 3 11.06 -49.63 -9.21
C ASP A 3 11.82 -48.83 -8.12
N ASP A 4 13.14 -48.58 -8.28
CA ASP A 4 13.95 -47.91 -7.24
C ASP A 4 14.39 -46.47 -7.61
N ILE A 5 13.59 -45.75 -8.41
CA ILE A 5 13.77 -44.29 -8.59
C ILE A 5 12.62 -43.57 -7.89
N LYS A 6 12.53 -43.72 -6.57
CA LYS A 6 11.66 -42.90 -5.71
C LYS A 6 12.44 -42.33 -4.54
N LYS A 7 12.44 -40.99 -4.48
CA LYS A 7 12.70 -40.14 -3.30
C LYS A 7 14.12 -40.18 -2.72
N GLN A 8 15.07 -39.64 -3.47
CA GLN A 8 16.02 -38.68 -2.88
C GLN A 8 15.55 -37.26 -3.21
N THR A 9 14.37 -36.89 -2.71
CA THR A 9 14.09 -35.47 -2.42
C THR A 9 14.90 -35.14 -1.18
N GLY A 10 16.21 -35.00 -1.34
CA GLY A 10 17.04 -34.37 -0.33
C GLY A 10 16.40 -33.02 -0.06
N THR A 11 15.92 -32.83 1.17
CA THR A 11 15.66 -31.51 1.72
C THR A 11 16.94 -30.73 1.51
N ALA A 12 17.01 -29.95 0.44
CA ALA A 12 18.13 -29.04 0.19
C ALA A 12 18.29 -28.26 1.49
N ALA A 13 19.44 -28.40 2.12
CA ALA A 13 19.70 -27.79 3.41
C ALA A 13 19.29 -26.33 3.33
N GLN A 14 18.41 -25.92 4.23
CA GLN A 14 17.88 -24.56 4.28
C GLN A 14 19.06 -23.59 4.34
N SER A 15 19.17 -22.69 3.36
CA SER A 15 20.19 -21.66 3.45
C SER A 15 19.77 -20.61 4.48
N GLU A 16 20.74 -20.07 5.21
CA GLU A 16 20.52 -19.00 6.18
C GLU A 16 19.84 -17.78 5.53
N SER A 17 20.15 -17.50 4.26
CA SER A 17 19.49 -16.45 3.47
C SER A 17 17.99 -16.65 3.30
N ALA A 18 17.53 -17.88 3.05
CA ALA A 18 16.10 -18.19 2.89
C ALA A 18 15.37 -18.09 4.22
N ALA A 19 16.03 -18.50 5.31
CA ALA A 19 15.52 -18.34 6.67
C ALA A 19 15.34 -16.85 7.02
N LEU A 20 16.33 -16.01 6.68
CA LEU A 20 16.24 -14.57 6.90
C LEU A 20 15.16 -13.93 6.01
N LEU A 21 15.10 -14.27 4.72
CA LEU A 21 14.07 -13.74 3.81
C LEU A 21 12.65 -14.10 4.28
N THR A 22 12.47 -15.26 4.91
CA THR A 22 11.18 -15.64 5.53
C THR A 22 10.77 -14.66 6.61
N LYS A 23 11.72 -14.20 7.44
CA LYS A 23 11.48 -13.18 8.48
C LYS A 23 11.19 -11.81 7.87
N LEU A 24 11.79 -11.49 6.73
CA LEU A 24 11.62 -10.22 6.01
C LEU A 24 10.40 -10.17 5.10
N ALA A 25 9.70 -11.29 4.92
CA ALA A 25 8.55 -11.36 4.04
C ALA A 25 7.40 -10.47 4.53
N ALA A 26 7.17 -10.44 5.84
CA ALA A 26 6.32 -9.44 6.47
C ALA A 26 7.08 -8.11 6.61
N PRO A 27 6.41 -6.96 6.49
CA PRO A 27 7.09 -5.67 6.62
C PRO A 27 7.77 -5.48 7.98
N VAL A 28 9.02 -5.00 7.95
CA VAL A 28 9.80 -4.56 9.11
C VAL A 28 9.49 -3.10 9.37
N ILE A 29 9.19 -2.75 10.63
CA ILE A 29 8.80 -1.39 11.03
C ILE A 29 9.53 -1.03 12.30
N ASN A 30 10.32 0.02 12.24
CA ASN A 30 11.13 0.52 13.35
C ASN A 30 11.18 2.06 13.30
N ASP A 31 11.72 2.64 14.38
CA ASP A 31 12.18 4.02 14.37
C ASP A 31 13.35 4.19 13.38
N PHE A 32 13.47 5.35 12.74
CA PHE A 32 14.62 5.60 11.89
C PHE A 32 15.89 5.77 12.74
N PRO A 33 17.01 5.09 12.41
CA PRO A 33 18.21 5.06 13.25
C PRO A 33 18.92 6.41 13.41
N ASP A 34 18.72 7.38 12.50
CA ASP A 34 19.38 8.70 12.55
C ASP A 34 18.39 9.83 12.19
N VAL A 35 17.37 10.03 13.03
CA VAL A 35 16.34 11.07 12.81
C VAL A 35 16.93 12.46 12.51
N PRO A 36 18.00 12.94 13.19
CA PRO A 36 18.63 14.22 12.84
C PRO A 36 19.15 14.28 11.40
N LEU A 37 19.80 13.21 10.91
CA LEU A 37 20.22 13.12 9.51
C LEU A 37 19.00 13.23 8.58
N GLN A 38 17.96 12.44 8.80
CA GLN A 38 16.76 12.46 7.94
C GLN A 38 16.12 13.86 7.87
N LYS A 39 15.93 14.52 9.02
CA LYS A 39 15.36 15.88 9.10
C LYS A 39 16.23 16.88 8.33
N SER A 40 17.55 16.82 8.50
CA SER A 40 18.49 17.70 7.80
C SER A 40 18.46 17.49 6.28
N LEU A 41 18.38 16.24 5.80
CA LEU A 41 18.28 15.94 4.37
C LEU A 41 17.00 16.52 3.77
N ILE A 42 15.87 16.35 4.47
CA ILE A 42 14.57 16.87 4.03
C ILE A 42 14.59 18.40 4.01
N GLU A 43 15.06 19.04 5.08
CA GLU A 43 15.15 20.50 5.15
C GLU A 43 15.98 21.08 4.00
N ARG A 44 17.15 20.51 3.73
CA ARG A 44 18.04 20.95 2.65
C ARG A 44 17.42 20.72 1.27
N LEU A 45 16.79 19.58 1.05
CA LEU A 45 16.12 19.27 -0.21
C LEU A 45 14.92 20.20 -0.44
N GLU A 46 14.12 20.47 0.60
CA GLU A 46 13.01 21.42 0.57
C GLU A 46 13.48 22.85 0.28
N ALA A 47 14.60 23.27 0.86
CA ALA A 47 15.21 24.57 0.56
C ALA A 47 15.67 24.63 -0.90
N ALA A 48 16.32 23.58 -1.41
CA ALA A 48 16.76 23.49 -2.79
C ALA A 48 15.58 23.56 -3.76
N ILE A 49 14.49 22.83 -3.50
CA ILE A 49 13.26 22.85 -4.29
C ILE A 49 12.66 24.25 -4.34
N LYS A 50 12.53 24.93 -3.19
CA LYS A 50 11.99 26.29 -3.11
C LYS A 50 12.86 27.34 -3.84
N SER A 51 14.18 27.12 -3.85
CA SER A 51 15.12 28.01 -4.54
C SER A 51 15.23 27.73 -6.05
N SER A 52 14.72 26.59 -6.51
CA SER A 52 14.76 26.21 -7.91
C SER A 52 13.82 27.10 -8.74
N GLN A 53 14.23 27.43 -9.96
CA GLN A 53 13.37 28.08 -10.94
C GLN A 53 12.43 27.08 -11.64
N GLU A 54 12.62 25.79 -11.41
CA GLU A 54 11.79 24.73 -11.98
C GLU A 54 10.45 24.64 -11.23
N GLN A 55 9.39 25.16 -11.85
CA GLN A 55 8.10 25.46 -11.21
C GLN A 55 7.27 24.24 -10.77
N ASP A 56 7.78 23.04 -10.93
CA ASP A 56 6.98 21.83 -10.91
C ASP A 56 7.49 20.74 -9.95
N PHE A 57 8.68 20.90 -9.35
CA PHE A 57 9.15 19.96 -8.32
C PHE A 57 8.25 19.93 -7.07
N ASP A 58 7.35 20.90 -6.93
CA ASP A 58 6.49 21.01 -5.77
C ASP A 58 5.33 20.01 -5.75
N LYS A 59 4.92 19.50 -6.91
CA LYS A 59 3.73 18.64 -7.10
C LYS A 59 4.05 17.16 -7.25
N PHE A 60 5.32 16.79 -7.37
CA PHE A 60 5.70 15.46 -7.82
C PHE A 60 6.43 14.63 -6.76
N VAL A 61 6.42 13.32 -7.01
CA VAL A 61 7.48 12.42 -6.58
C VAL A 61 8.73 12.80 -7.34
N LEU A 62 9.86 12.93 -6.64
CA LEU A 62 11.14 13.32 -7.24
C LEU A 62 12.12 12.14 -7.19
N PHE A 63 12.80 11.85 -8.29
CA PHE A 63 14.01 11.04 -8.30
C PHE A 63 15.16 11.94 -7.85
N VAL A 64 15.88 11.53 -6.81
CA VAL A 64 16.95 12.34 -6.20
C VAL A 64 18.33 11.69 -6.35
N GLY A 65 18.41 10.55 -7.02
CA GLY A 65 19.67 9.89 -7.36
C GLY A 65 19.61 8.37 -7.15
N ALA A 66 20.64 7.71 -7.64
CA ALA A 66 20.89 6.30 -7.40
C ALA A 66 22.36 6.04 -7.07
N PHE A 67 22.65 4.92 -6.44
CA PHE A 67 24.02 4.46 -6.22
C PHE A 67 24.14 2.94 -6.37
N GLU A 68 25.35 2.47 -6.65
CA GLU A 68 25.65 1.05 -6.81
C GLU A 68 26.41 0.49 -5.59
N LEU A 69 26.12 -0.77 -5.27
CA LEU A 69 26.89 -1.59 -4.35
C LEU A 69 27.41 -2.82 -5.12
N PRO A 70 28.60 -2.74 -5.73
CA PRO A 70 29.25 -3.89 -6.36
C PRO A 70 29.80 -4.89 -5.33
N VAL A 71 29.92 -4.45 -4.08
CA VAL A 71 30.25 -5.26 -2.90
C VAL A 71 29.38 -4.78 -1.76
N ILE A 72 28.80 -5.70 -0.98
CA ILE A 72 28.04 -5.34 0.21
C ILE A 72 29.01 -4.95 1.32
N PRO A 73 28.88 -3.77 1.94
CA PRO A 73 29.72 -3.35 3.05
C PRO A 73 29.78 -4.41 4.16
N GLU A 74 30.89 -4.55 4.87
CA GLU A 74 30.94 -5.40 6.06
C GLU A 74 30.07 -4.82 7.19
N HIS A 75 29.71 -5.67 8.16
CA HIS A 75 28.91 -5.25 9.30
C HIS A 75 29.59 -4.13 10.09
N GLY A 76 28.89 -3.01 10.29
CA GLY A 76 29.41 -1.86 11.04
C GLY A 76 30.25 -0.90 10.19
N LYS A 77 30.48 -1.20 8.90
CA LYS A 77 31.21 -0.33 7.98
C LYS A 77 30.30 0.52 7.08
N GLU A 78 28.98 0.40 7.23
CA GLU A 78 28.01 1.03 6.33
C GLU A 78 28.15 2.56 6.26
N GLY A 79 28.42 3.22 7.39
CA GLY A 79 28.60 4.67 7.42
C GLY A 79 29.87 5.16 6.73
N ALA A 80 30.99 4.44 6.90
CA ALA A 80 32.27 4.80 6.28
C ALA A 80 32.25 4.57 4.77
N VAL A 81 31.56 3.50 4.30
CA VAL A 81 31.48 3.22 2.87
C VAL A 81 30.65 4.28 2.13
N ALA A 82 29.70 4.95 2.79
CA ALA A 82 28.90 6.01 2.18
C ALA A 82 29.74 7.19 1.66
N GLU A 83 30.90 7.47 2.27
CA GLU A 83 31.82 8.54 1.85
C GLU A 83 32.58 8.23 0.57
N HIS A 84 32.59 6.96 0.15
CA HIS A 84 33.31 6.47 -1.03
C HIS A 84 32.39 6.03 -2.17
N ILE A 85 31.07 6.15 -1.98
CA ILE A 85 30.07 5.85 -3.00
C ILE A 85 29.66 7.16 -3.67
N GLU A 86 29.61 7.15 -5.00
CA GLU A 86 29.06 8.25 -5.78
C GLU A 86 27.55 8.05 -5.97
N LEU A 87 26.79 9.12 -5.76
CA LEU A 87 25.39 9.20 -6.16
C LEU A 87 25.35 9.74 -7.60
N PHE A 88 24.62 9.08 -8.49
CA PHE A 88 24.52 9.46 -9.89
C PHE A 88 23.06 9.60 -10.36
N SER A 89 22.86 10.27 -11.49
CA SER A 89 21.56 10.38 -12.14
C SER A 89 21.30 9.16 -13.02
N LEU A 90 20.04 8.77 -13.14
CA LEU A 90 19.58 7.80 -14.13
C LEU A 90 18.68 8.52 -15.15
N PRO A 91 18.67 8.10 -16.42
CA PRO A 91 17.66 8.56 -17.35
C PRO A 91 16.28 7.98 -16.98
N SER A 92 15.23 8.71 -17.34
CA SER A 92 13.88 8.19 -17.26
C SER A 92 13.69 7.01 -18.22
N ARG A 93 12.93 5.98 -17.83
CA ARG A 93 12.49 4.92 -18.75
C ARG A 93 11.81 5.45 -20.02
N PHE A 94 11.17 6.63 -19.92
CA PHE A 94 10.49 7.27 -21.04
C PHE A 94 11.47 7.95 -22.02
N GLU A 95 12.67 8.30 -21.54
CA GLU A 95 13.75 8.90 -22.34
C GLU A 95 14.69 7.85 -22.93
N ALA A 96 14.91 6.75 -22.20
CA ALA A 96 15.81 5.69 -22.63
C ALA A 96 15.31 4.93 -23.87
N GLY A 97 13.99 4.88 -24.08
CA GLY A 97 13.38 4.16 -25.20
C GLY A 97 13.75 2.68 -25.17
N GLU A 98 14.34 2.17 -26.25
CA GLU A 98 14.76 0.75 -26.38
C GLU A 98 16.18 0.47 -25.84
N ARG A 99 16.88 1.48 -25.29
CA ARG A 99 18.25 1.30 -24.81
C ARG A 99 18.26 0.34 -23.61
N LYS A 100 19.17 -0.63 -23.65
CA LYS A 100 19.45 -1.55 -22.52
C LYS A 100 20.38 -0.88 -21.52
N ILE A 101 19.87 0.14 -20.83
CA ILE A 101 20.56 0.86 -19.76
C ILE A 101 19.70 0.85 -18.50
N ILE A 102 20.33 1.11 -17.36
CA ILE A 102 19.59 1.30 -16.11
C ILE A 102 18.76 2.59 -16.22
N THR A 103 17.51 2.54 -15.78
CA THR A 103 16.58 3.68 -15.81
C THR A 103 15.85 3.84 -14.48
N HIS A 104 15.34 5.04 -14.22
CA HIS A 104 14.37 5.28 -13.15
C HIS A 104 12.92 5.23 -13.69
N ALA A 105 11.96 4.88 -12.83
CA ALA A 105 10.56 4.70 -13.25
C ALA A 105 9.77 6.01 -13.46
N LEU A 106 10.26 7.14 -12.95
CA LEU A 106 9.58 8.43 -13.04
C LEU A 106 9.74 9.09 -14.43
N HIS A 107 8.87 10.04 -14.77
CA HIS A 107 8.99 10.86 -15.98
C HIS A 107 10.16 11.86 -15.88
N ALA A 108 10.65 12.36 -17.02
CA ALA A 108 11.77 13.30 -17.08
C ALA A 108 11.64 14.54 -16.16
N PRO A 109 10.47 15.24 -16.09
CA PRO A 109 10.32 16.40 -15.21
C PRO A 109 10.39 16.08 -13.71
N GLN A 110 10.42 14.80 -13.35
CA GLN A 110 10.50 14.32 -11.97
C GLN A 110 11.94 13.99 -11.58
N ASN A 111 12.93 14.18 -12.46
CA ASN A 111 14.34 14.03 -12.14
C ASN A 111 14.86 15.30 -11.46
N ALA A 112 14.98 15.25 -10.13
CA ALA A 112 15.48 16.35 -9.31
C ALA A 112 16.94 16.14 -8.86
N PHE A 113 17.70 15.27 -9.55
CA PHE A 113 19.09 14.98 -9.20
C PHE A 113 19.97 16.25 -9.24
N SER A 114 19.65 17.22 -10.10
CA SER A 114 20.34 18.52 -10.18
C SER A 114 20.33 19.31 -8.85
N LEU A 115 19.38 19.02 -7.96
CA LEU A 115 19.27 19.62 -6.63
C LEU A 115 20.21 18.98 -5.59
N VAL A 116 20.75 17.79 -5.88
CA VAL A 116 21.55 17.00 -4.94
C VAL A 116 23.04 17.25 -5.16
N LYS A 117 23.68 17.93 -4.20
CA LYS A 117 25.09 18.35 -4.29
C LYS A 117 25.83 18.16 -2.96
N GLY A 118 27.14 17.89 -3.05
CA GLY A 118 28.05 17.78 -1.92
C GLY A 118 27.51 16.84 -0.84
N ASP A 119 27.52 17.30 0.40
CA ASP A 119 27.10 16.51 1.57
C ASP A 119 25.64 16.01 1.51
N LEU A 120 24.77 16.59 0.66
CA LEU A 120 23.41 16.06 0.49
C LEU A 120 23.45 14.68 -0.18
N ALA A 121 24.33 14.49 -1.16
CA ALA A 121 24.50 13.21 -1.86
C ALA A 121 24.99 12.12 -0.89
N THR A 122 26.09 12.38 -0.19
CA THR A 122 26.65 11.46 0.82
C THR A 122 25.64 11.15 1.92
N GLY A 123 24.87 12.16 2.36
CA GLY A 123 23.83 11.99 3.37
C GLY A 123 22.68 11.09 2.90
N LEU A 124 22.23 11.19 1.64
CA LEU A 124 21.20 10.31 1.07
C LEU A 124 21.68 8.86 0.95
N ILE A 125 22.94 8.64 0.57
CA ILE A 125 23.55 7.30 0.55
C ILE A 125 23.58 6.73 1.97
N ARG A 126 24.12 7.50 2.93
CA ARG A 126 24.21 7.08 4.34
C ARG A 126 22.83 6.78 4.91
N HIS A 127 21.83 7.63 4.67
CA HIS A 127 20.45 7.41 5.08
C HIS A 127 19.92 6.07 4.56
N SER A 128 20.09 5.80 3.26
CA SER A 128 19.62 4.56 2.63
C SER A 128 20.32 3.32 3.19
N LEU A 129 21.65 3.36 3.37
CA LEU A 129 22.42 2.25 3.93
C LEU A 129 22.06 1.96 5.39
N LEU A 130 21.79 2.99 6.19
CA LEU A 130 21.33 2.83 7.57
C LEU A 130 19.97 2.14 7.63
N THR A 131 19.00 2.52 6.78
CA THR A 131 17.71 1.81 6.69
C THR A 131 17.90 0.36 6.26
N MET A 132 18.67 0.11 5.20
CA MET A 132 18.90 -1.25 4.69
C MET A 132 19.59 -2.15 5.73
N LYS A 133 20.46 -1.58 6.56
CA LYS A 133 21.09 -2.29 7.67
C LYS A 133 20.07 -2.65 8.75
N ASP A 134 19.33 -1.66 9.23
CA ASP A 134 18.36 -1.85 10.32
C ASP A 134 17.23 -2.82 9.91
N ALA A 135 16.84 -2.80 8.64
CA ALA A 135 15.88 -3.72 8.05
C ALA A 135 16.47 -5.12 7.70
N HIS A 136 17.72 -5.41 8.07
CA HIS A 136 18.44 -6.65 7.75
C HIS A 136 18.58 -6.99 6.24
N GLN A 137 18.38 -6.02 5.35
CA GLN A 137 18.49 -6.21 3.91
C GLN A 137 19.96 -6.42 3.50
N LEU A 138 20.89 -5.66 4.09
CA LEU A 138 22.32 -5.86 3.85
C LEU A 138 22.79 -7.23 4.34
N GLU A 139 22.25 -7.72 5.46
CA GLU A 139 22.56 -9.06 5.98
C GLU A 139 22.09 -10.15 5.02
N TYR A 140 20.86 -10.04 4.51
CA TYR A 140 20.38 -10.95 3.46
C TYR A 140 21.27 -10.92 2.21
N LEU A 141 21.69 -9.74 1.75
CA LEU A 141 22.52 -9.61 0.57
C LEU A 141 23.92 -10.25 0.77
N ARG A 142 24.48 -10.19 1.98
CA ARG A 142 25.72 -10.91 2.34
C ARG A 142 25.50 -12.43 2.34
N LEU A 143 24.47 -12.92 3.02
CA LEU A 143 24.19 -14.35 3.18
C LEU A 143 23.78 -15.02 1.86
N SER A 144 23.05 -14.32 1.00
CA SER A 144 22.60 -14.85 -0.28
C SER A 144 23.74 -14.96 -1.29
N GLY A 145 24.80 -14.16 -1.16
CA GLY A 145 25.91 -14.16 -2.12
C GLY A 145 25.51 -13.73 -3.52
N ILE A 146 24.40 -12.98 -3.66
CA ILE A 146 23.91 -12.49 -4.96
C ILE A 146 24.91 -11.52 -5.58
N VAL A 147 25.50 -10.64 -4.77
CA VAL A 147 26.38 -9.57 -5.23
C VAL A 147 27.76 -10.09 -5.60
N GLY A 148 28.25 -9.72 -6.78
CA GLY A 148 29.56 -10.11 -7.27
C GLY A 148 29.68 -10.00 -8.79
N LYS A 149 30.20 -11.06 -9.44
CA LYS A 149 30.55 -11.03 -10.87
C LYS A 149 29.35 -10.89 -11.82
N GLN A 150 28.17 -11.37 -11.43
CA GLN A 150 26.98 -11.40 -12.29
C GLN A 150 25.97 -10.33 -11.96
N TRP A 151 25.88 -9.95 -10.68
CA TRP A 151 24.88 -9.01 -10.20
C TRP A 151 25.53 -7.96 -9.30
N LYS A 152 25.04 -6.74 -9.41
CA LYS A 152 25.29 -5.66 -8.45
C LYS A 152 23.96 -5.18 -7.89
N ILE A 153 24.01 -4.47 -6.78
CA ILE A 153 22.81 -3.83 -6.21
C ILE A 153 22.79 -2.37 -6.63
N LEU A 154 21.65 -1.94 -7.14
CA LEU A 154 21.33 -0.56 -7.42
C LEU A 154 20.32 -0.08 -6.38
N VAL A 155 20.60 1.03 -5.72
CA VAL A 155 19.69 1.67 -4.79
C VAL A 155 19.19 2.96 -5.42
N GLU A 156 17.93 2.99 -5.81
CA GLU A 156 17.24 4.14 -6.40
C GLU A 156 16.51 4.92 -5.30
N ILE A 157 16.75 6.23 -5.19
CA ILE A 157 16.22 7.07 -4.12
C ILE A 157 15.21 8.06 -4.70
N HIS A 158 14.02 8.08 -4.11
CA HIS A 158 12.96 9.02 -4.40
C HIS A 158 12.57 9.82 -3.18
N TYR A 159 12.11 11.05 -3.40
CA TYR A 159 11.53 11.89 -2.37
C TYR A 159 10.07 12.20 -2.69
N TYR A 160 9.19 11.88 -1.75
CA TYR A 160 7.77 12.17 -1.80
C TYR A 160 7.51 13.39 -0.93
N ARG A 161 7.12 14.52 -1.54
CA ARG A 161 6.70 15.72 -0.79
C ARG A 161 5.25 15.61 -0.31
N ASN A 162 4.40 15.19 -1.23
CA ASN A 162 2.98 15.00 -1.00
C ASN A 162 2.55 13.76 -1.77
N ARG A 163 1.90 12.82 -1.09
CA ARG A 163 1.30 11.66 -1.75
C ARG A 163 -0.14 12.00 -2.06
N ASP A 164 -0.41 12.23 -3.34
CA ASP A 164 -1.76 12.48 -3.79
C ASP A 164 -2.65 11.27 -3.46
N LYS A 165 -3.86 11.54 -2.97
CA LYS A 165 -4.74 10.50 -2.38
C LYS A 165 -5.28 9.49 -3.39
N GLN A 166 -4.93 9.59 -4.67
CA GLN A 166 -5.70 9.00 -5.77
C GLN A 166 -5.38 7.52 -6.07
N TYR A 167 -4.29 6.94 -5.54
CA TYR A 167 -3.95 5.55 -5.83
C TYR A 167 -4.55 4.59 -4.79
N HIS A 168 -5.64 3.94 -5.20
CA HIS A 168 -6.47 3.04 -4.39
C HIS A 168 -6.37 1.56 -4.79
N SER A 169 -5.42 1.18 -5.64
CA SER A 169 -5.25 -0.23 -6.02
C SER A 169 -4.03 -0.87 -5.38
N PHE A 170 -4.11 -2.17 -5.09
CA PHE A 170 -2.91 -2.94 -4.79
C PHE A 170 -1.98 -2.93 -6.00
N HIS A 171 -0.68 -2.84 -5.74
CA HIS A 171 0.35 -2.88 -6.75
C HIS A 171 1.64 -3.49 -6.21
N LYS A 172 2.53 -3.81 -7.14
CA LYS A 172 3.95 -4.00 -6.88
C LYS A 172 4.70 -2.73 -7.25
N ASP A 173 5.79 -2.44 -6.54
CA ASP A 173 6.64 -1.29 -6.80
C ASP A 173 7.73 -1.58 -7.85
N THR A 174 7.54 -2.62 -8.67
CA THR A 174 8.58 -3.12 -9.56
C THR A 174 8.11 -3.50 -10.95
N TYR A 175 9.07 -3.47 -11.88
CA TYR A 175 9.04 -4.14 -13.19
C TYR A 175 9.75 -5.50 -13.14
N GLY A 176 9.85 -6.10 -11.96
CA GLY A 176 10.43 -7.42 -11.73
C GLY A 176 11.91 -7.40 -11.35
N GLU A 177 12.46 -6.26 -10.92
CA GLU A 177 13.90 -6.11 -10.59
C GLU A 177 14.15 -5.71 -9.13
N THR A 178 13.09 -5.32 -8.42
CA THR A 178 13.16 -4.80 -7.06
C THR A 178 13.14 -5.97 -6.07
N LEU A 179 14.17 -6.06 -5.23
CA LEU A 179 14.21 -7.02 -4.14
C LEU A 179 13.48 -6.49 -2.92
N PHE A 180 13.78 -5.23 -2.55
CA PHE A 180 13.29 -4.60 -1.34
C PHE A 180 12.85 -3.16 -1.60
N VAL A 181 11.90 -2.70 -0.78
CA VAL A 181 11.43 -1.32 -0.75
C VAL A 181 11.55 -0.81 0.68
N ASN A 182 12.04 0.42 0.85
CA ASN A 182 11.96 1.14 2.12
C ASN A 182 11.18 2.43 1.94
N LEU A 183 10.33 2.78 2.91
CA LEU A 183 9.63 4.05 3.01
C LEU A 183 9.98 4.67 4.38
N CYS A 184 10.76 5.76 4.37
CA CYS A 184 11.25 6.45 5.59
C CYS A 184 10.49 7.77 5.76
N TYR A 185 9.55 7.79 6.71
CA TYR A 185 8.57 8.84 6.88
C TYR A 185 9.11 9.99 7.72
N ASP A 186 8.75 11.22 7.37
CA ASP A 186 9.01 12.43 8.14
C ASP A 186 7.69 12.95 8.72
N THR A 187 7.40 12.52 9.94
CA THR A 187 6.11 12.75 10.61
C THR A 187 6.33 13.07 12.08
N ASP A 188 5.52 13.97 12.62
CA ASP A 188 5.60 14.35 14.03
C ASP A 188 4.87 13.35 14.95
N GLY A 189 3.95 12.57 14.38
CA GLY A 189 3.18 11.54 15.06
C GLY A 189 3.20 10.19 14.34
N PRO A 190 2.67 9.12 14.98
CA PRO A 190 2.50 7.84 14.34
C PRO A 190 1.49 7.95 13.19
N VAL A 191 1.75 7.29 12.08
CA VAL A 191 0.88 7.32 10.89
C VAL A 191 0.53 5.92 10.42
N PRO A 192 -0.61 5.71 9.75
CA PRO A 192 -0.87 4.43 9.11
C PRO A 192 0.11 4.24 7.94
N GLY A 193 0.79 3.09 7.95
CA GLY A 193 1.63 2.60 6.85
C GLY A 193 0.80 1.96 5.73
N PRO A 194 1.44 1.46 4.66
CA PRO A 194 0.76 0.76 3.57
C PRO A 194 -0.19 -0.34 4.03
N GLU A 195 -1.32 -0.48 3.33
CA GLU A 195 -2.09 -1.73 3.37
C GLU A 195 -1.34 -2.78 2.54
N TYR A 196 -1.25 -4.03 3.00
CA TYR A 196 -0.52 -5.08 2.28
C TYR A 196 -1.17 -6.46 2.40
N ILE A 197 -0.97 -7.28 1.36
CA ILE A 197 -1.36 -8.68 1.29
C ILE A 197 -0.07 -9.49 1.23
N LEU A 198 0.19 -10.29 2.26
CA LEU A 198 1.35 -11.16 2.34
C LEU A 198 1.08 -12.46 1.58
N ASN A 199 2.08 -12.93 0.85
CA ASN A 199 2.03 -14.16 0.05
C ASN A 199 0.82 -14.22 -0.91
N PRO A 200 0.61 -13.20 -1.76
CA PRO A 200 -0.52 -13.18 -2.68
C PRO A 200 -0.46 -14.36 -3.67
N GLU A 201 -1.60 -14.66 -4.31
CA GLU A 201 -1.63 -15.65 -5.40
C GLU A 201 -0.63 -15.27 -6.51
N LEU A 202 0.03 -16.29 -7.06
CA LEU A 202 0.99 -16.09 -8.14
C LEU A 202 0.28 -15.71 -9.43
N VAL A 203 0.95 -14.87 -10.22
CA VAL A 203 0.49 -14.45 -11.54
C VAL A 203 1.48 -14.99 -12.54
N ASP A 204 1.10 -15.98 -13.34
CA ASP A 204 2.01 -16.73 -14.21
C ASP A 204 2.85 -15.83 -15.13
N ASP A 205 2.26 -14.76 -15.65
CA ASP A 205 2.96 -13.79 -16.52
C ASP A 205 4.05 -13.03 -15.74
N HIS A 206 3.76 -12.62 -14.51
CA HIS A 206 4.73 -11.97 -13.61
C HIS A 206 5.83 -12.95 -13.19
N GLU A 207 5.48 -14.20 -12.88
CA GLU A 207 6.47 -15.21 -12.50
C GLU A 207 7.46 -15.51 -13.62
N ARG A 208 7.01 -15.49 -14.88
CA ARG A 208 7.91 -15.59 -16.04
C ARG A 208 8.81 -14.36 -16.16
N GLN A 209 8.26 -13.17 -15.98
CA GLN A 209 9.02 -11.91 -16.02
C GLN A 209 10.13 -11.89 -14.96
N ILE A 210 9.82 -12.15 -13.69
CA ILE A 210 10.82 -12.12 -12.62
C ILE A 210 11.86 -13.23 -12.74
N ALA A 211 11.52 -14.34 -13.39
CA ALA A 211 12.49 -15.40 -13.66
C ALA A 211 13.61 -14.96 -14.61
N GLU A 212 13.35 -13.96 -15.46
CA GLU A 212 14.31 -13.40 -16.40
C GLU A 212 15.11 -12.24 -15.80
N SER A 213 14.51 -11.47 -14.88
CA SER A 213 15.09 -10.22 -14.37
C SER A 213 15.69 -10.32 -12.97
N LEU A 214 15.36 -11.36 -12.17
CA LEU A 214 15.90 -11.52 -10.81
C LEU A 214 17.01 -12.58 -10.72
N PRO A 215 17.94 -12.43 -9.75
CA PRO A 215 18.96 -13.43 -9.47
C PRO A 215 18.34 -14.81 -9.16
N PRO A 216 18.84 -15.91 -9.76
CA PRO A 216 18.34 -17.27 -9.50
C PRO A 216 18.33 -17.64 -8.01
N LYS A 217 19.32 -17.15 -7.26
CA LYS A 217 19.39 -17.36 -5.81
C LYS A 217 18.25 -16.69 -5.05
N PHE A 218 17.88 -15.45 -5.41
CA PHE A 218 16.73 -14.77 -4.82
C PHE A 218 15.43 -15.51 -5.14
N LEU A 219 15.25 -15.96 -6.40
CA LEU A 219 14.08 -16.72 -6.81
C LEU A 219 13.93 -18.04 -6.06
N ALA A 220 15.04 -18.75 -5.81
CA ALA A 220 15.04 -19.97 -5.01
C ALA A 220 14.63 -19.70 -3.56
N ASP A 221 15.16 -18.64 -2.95
CA ASP A 221 14.80 -18.24 -1.58
C ASP A 221 13.35 -17.77 -1.50
N LEU A 222 12.88 -16.98 -2.47
CA LEU A 222 11.49 -16.51 -2.56
C LEU A 222 10.50 -17.67 -2.71
N LYS A 223 10.81 -18.66 -3.56
CA LYS A 223 10.00 -19.87 -3.71
C LYS A 223 9.92 -20.64 -2.39
N TRP A 224 11.03 -20.73 -1.66
CA TRP A 224 11.04 -21.31 -0.32
C TRP A 224 10.12 -20.51 0.62
N VAL A 225 10.32 -19.20 0.75
CA VAL A 225 9.50 -18.32 1.61
C VAL A 225 8.01 -18.50 1.33
N ARG A 226 7.59 -18.40 0.07
CA ARG A 226 6.18 -18.52 -0.34
C ARG A 226 5.57 -19.89 0.02
N SER A 227 6.38 -20.95 0.07
CA SER A 227 5.94 -22.28 0.51
C SER A 227 5.74 -22.40 2.04
N GLN A 228 6.39 -21.53 2.81
CA GLN A 228 6.30 -21.50 4.27
C GLN A 228 5.19 -20.57 4.77
N LEU A 229 4.84 -19.56 3.97
CA LEU A 229 3.82 -18.59 4.32
C LEU A 229 2.41 -19.16 4.10
N PRO A 230 1.44 -18.79 4.95
CA PRO A 230 0.05 -19.19 4.75
C PRO A 230 -0.51 -18.54 3.48
N LYS A 231 -1.63 -19.09 2.99
CA LYS A 231 -2.42 -18.40 1.96
C LYS A 231 -2.94 -17.07 2.51
N PRO A 232 -3.09 -16.05 1.65
CA PRO A 232 -3.56 -14.73 2.09
C PRO A 232 -5.01 -14.85 2.52
N THR A 233 -5.30 -14.49 3.76
CA THR A 233 -6.68 -14.40 4.29
C THR A 233 -7.07 -12.96 4.64
N GLN A 234 -6.09 -12.06 4.67
CA GLN A 234 -6.27 -10.69 5.13
C GLN A 234 -5.43 -9.66 4.39
N ILE A 235 -5.98 -8.45 4.32
CA ILE A 235 -5.28 -7.21 4.04
C ILE A 235 -4.84 -6.64 5.38
N ASN A 236 -3.54 -6.68 5.62
CA ASN A 236 -2.91 -6.14 6.83
C ASN A 236 -2.66 -4.65 6.67
N MET A 237 -2.49 -3.95 7.79
CA MET A 237 -2.01 -2.58 7.81
C MET A 237 -1.19 -2.35 9.07
N SER A 238 -0.08 -1.64 8.92
CA SER A 238 0.76 -1.34 10.07
C SER A 238 0.68 0.13 10.50
N THR A 239 1.12 0.40 11.72
CA THR A 239 1.35 1.76 12.21
C THR A 239 2.84 2.05 12.18
N ILE A 240 3.23 3.15 11.55
CA ILE A 240 4.62 3.61 11.49
C ILE A 240 4.83 4.60 12.64
N PRO A 241 5.89 4.46 13.46
CA PRO A 241 6.17 5.42 14.50
C PRO A 241 6.56 6.80 13.92
N PRO A 242 6.54 7.88 14.73
CA PRO A 242 7.02 9.19 14.30
C PRO A 242 8.44 9.12 13.75
N ASN A 243 8.65 9.68 12.56
CA ASN A 243 9.93 9.59 11.86
C ASN A 243 10.44 8.15 11.64
N GLY A 244 9.54 7.17 11.64
CA GLY A 244 9.86 5.77 11.46
C GLY A 244 10.00 5.38 9.99
N TYR A 245 10.26 4.10 9.77
CA TYR A 245 10.25 3.54 8.44
C TYR A 245 9.48 2.21 8.38
N ILE A 246 9.12 1.83 7.16
CA ILE A 246 8.68 0.47 6.83
C ILE A 246 9.54 -0.06 5.68
N ALA A 247 9.98 -1.30 5.81
CA ALA A 247 10.78 -2.01 4.84
C ALA A 247 10.13 -3.36 4.52
N PHE A 248 10.14 -3.78 3.26
CA PHE A 248 9.54 -5.07 2.87
C PHE A 248 10.18 -5.65 1.61
N VAL A 249 9.99 -6.97 1.44
CA VAL A 249 10.33 -7.70 0.22
C VAL A 249 9.22 -7.49 -0.81
N ASP A 250 9.51 -6.79 -1.90
CA ASP A 250 8.49 -6.43 -2.90
C ASP A 250 7.84 -7.66 -3.55
N GLU A 251 8.62 -8.74 -3.70
CA GLU A 251 8.11 -9.99 -4.27
C GLU A 251 7.32 -10.88 -3.32
N ALA A 252 7.34 -10.60 -2.01
CA ALA A 252 6.60 -11.38 -1.02
C ALA A 252 5.20 -10.83 -0.73
N LEU A 253 4.87 -9.61 -1.18
CA LEU A 253 3.59 -8.97 -0.89
C LEU A 253 3.06 -8.11 -2.05
N HIS A 254 1.79 -7.74 -1.97
CA HIS A 254 1.21 -6.62 -2.72
C HIS A 254 0.87 -5.51 -1.73
N HIS A 255 1.03 -4.25 -2.10
CA HIS A 255 0.73 -3.13 -1.20
C HIS A 255 -0.05 -2.00 -1.87
N THR A 256 -0.64 -1.12 -1.06
CA THR A 256 -1.32 0.08 -1.52
C THR A 256 -1.26 1.20 -0.47
N THR A 257 -1.59 2.42 -0.90
CA THR A 257 -1.73 3.55 0.00
C THR A 257 -2.80 3.22 1.05
N PRO A 258 -2.57 3.44 2.35
CA PRO A 258 -3.60 3.16 3.34
C PRO A 258 -4.80 4.09 3.15
N MET A 259 -6.00 3.53 3.27
CA MET A 259 -7.22 4.31 3.38
C MET A 259 -7.48 4.69 4.83
N ALA A 260 -6.84 5.77 5.29
CA ALA A 260 -7.16 6.36 6.58
C ALA A 260 -8.62 6.84 6.59
N GLY A 261 -9.41 6.37 7.57
CA GLY A 261 -10.87 6.57 7.61
C GLY A 261 -11.70 5.40 7.07
N GLY A 262 -11.04 4.33 6.61
CA GLY A 262 -11.72 3.17 6.05
C GLY A 262 -12.21 3.38 4.62
N ARG A 263 -12.90 2.37 4.09
CA ARG A 263 -13.58 2.48 2.80
C ARG A 263 -14.92 3.17 3.01
N THR A 264 -15.28 4.04 2.08
CA THR A 264 -16.60 4.66 2.06
C THR A 264 -17.35 4.28 0.79
N VAL A 265 -18.67 4.22 0.91
CA VAL A 265 -19.60 4.08 -0.20
C VAL A 265 -20.59 5.24 -0.17
N ASN A 266 -21.18 5.55 -1.31
CA ASN A 266 -22.23 6.58 -1.40
C ASN A 266 -23.61 5.93 -1.57
N GLY A 267 -24.65 6.76 -1.50
CA GLY A 267 -26.04 6.31 -1.62
C GLY A 267 -26.32 5.44 -2.87
N PRO A 268 -25.87 5.81 -4.08
CA PRO A 268 -26.01 4.98 -5.28
C PRO A 268 -25.40 3.58 -5.15
N VAL A 269 -24.20 3.46 -4.57
CA VAL A 269 -23.55 2.15 -4.38
C VAL A 269 -24.33 1.29 -3.38
N ILE A 270 -24.80 1.88 -2.28
CA ILE A 270 -25.67 1.20 -1.30
C ILE A 270 -26.94 0.69 -1.99
N ARG A 271 -27.58 1.53 -2.81
CA ARG A 271 -28.80 1.15 -3.54
C ARG A 271 -28.58 -0.05 -4.46
N THR A 272 -27.51 -0.03 -5.25
CA THR A 272 -27.18 -1.15 -6.15
C THR A 272 -26.96 -2.44 -5.37
N PHE A 273 -26.23 -2.38 -4.26
CA PHE A 273 -26.03 -3.52 -3.37
C PHE A 273 -27.36 -4.04 -2.79
N LEU A 274 -28.21 -3.15 -2.27
CA LEU A 274 -29.49 -3.56 -1.70
C LEU A 274 -30.43 -4.15 -2.75
N THR A 275 -30.52 -3.60 -3.96
CA THR A 275 -31.30 -4.17 -5.07
C THR A 275 -30.81 -5.57 -5.46
N LYS A 276 -29.51 -5.83 -5.37
CA LYS A 276 -28.93 -7.12 -5.76
C LYS A 276 -29.11 -8.20 -4.70
N HIS A 277 -28.86 -7.87 -3.43
CA HIS A 277 -28.83 -8.84 -2.32
C HIS A 277 -30.14 -8.92 -1.55
N TYR A 278 -31.04 -7.96 -1.76
CA TYR A 278 -32.40 -7.95 -1.25
C TYR A 278 -33.37 -7.86 -2.44
N SER A 279 -34.68 -7.97 -2.18
CA SER A 279 -35.65 -7.85 -3.28
C SER A 279 -35.82 -6.39 -3.71
N ASP A 280 -35.94 -6.16 -5.03
CA ASP A 280 -36.29 -4.84 -5.57
C ASP A 280 -37.57 -4.28 -4.95
N ALA A 281 -38.55 -5.14 -4.63
CA ALA A 281 -39.78 -4.73 -3.96
C ALA A 281 -39.53 -4.06 -2.60
N MET A 282 -38.59 -4.57 -1.79
CA MET A 282 -38.24 -3.96 -0.50
C MET A 282 -37.55 -2.60 -0.69
N VAL A 283 -36.64 -2.49 -1.67
CA VAL A 283 -35.94 -1.23 -1.96
C VAL A 283 -36.93 -0.15 -2.41
N GLN A 284 -37.86 -0.48 -3.30
CA GLN A 284 -38.89 0.46 -3.77
C GLN A 284 -39.87 0.83 -2.66
N ASP A 285 -40.27 -0.13 -1.83
CA ASP A 285 -41.13 0.11 -0.67
C ASP A 285 -40.49 1.08 0.34
N ALA A 286 -39.21 0.88 0.67
CA ALA A 286 -38.47 1.83 1.51
C ALA A 286 -38.41 3.23 0.89
N LEU A 287 -38.06 3.33 -0.40
CA LEU A 287 -37.96 4.61 -1.10
C LEU A 287 -39.30 5.35 -1.14
N ALA A 288 -40.40 4.63 -1.37
CA ALA A 288 -41.74 5.20 -1.37
C ALA A 288 -42.18 5.67 0.03
N ALA A 289 -41.70 5.03 1.09
CA ALA A 289 -42.02 5.37 2.47
C ALA A 289 -41.32 6.65 2.98
N VAL A 290 -40.16 7.03 2.42
CA VAL A 290 -39.33 8.16 2.92
C VAL A 290 -40.09 9.49 2.93
N GLY A 291 -40.76 9.84 1.84
CA GLY A 291 -41.49 11.10 1.71
C GLY A 291 -42.59 11.24 2.76
N PRO A 292 -43.58 10.32 2.76
CA PRO A 292 -44.65 10.29 3.76
C PRO A 292 -44.15 10.24 5.21
N PHE A 293 -43.08 9.47 5.47
CA PHE A 293 -42.48 9.40 6.80
C PHE A 293 -41.91 10.75 7.24
N ARG A 294 -41.13 11.43 6.38
CA ARG A 294 -40.54 12.75 6.66
C ARG A 294 -41.60 13.85 6.80
N GLU A 295 -42.70 13.77 6.07
CA GLU A 295 -43.84 14.68 6.22
C GLU A 295 -44.56 14.51 7.55
N ALA A 296 -44.62 13.28 8.06
CA ALA A 296 -45.20 12.97 9.36
C ALA A 296 -44.30 13.32 10.56
N GLN A 297 -43.02 13.67 10.34
CA GLN A 297 -42.12 14.08 11.41
C GLN A 297 -42.32 15.56 11.79
N PRO A 298 -42.30 15.91 13.09
CA PRO A 298 -42.39 17.30 13.53
C PRO A 298 -41.16 18.11 13.07
N LYS A 299 -41.38 19.21 12.35
CA LYS A 299 -40.34 20.06 11.74
C LYS A 299 -39.99 21.26 12.61
N THR A 300 -40.93 21.81 13.35
CA THR A 300 -40.74 23.00 14.19
C THR A 300 -40.64 22.69 15.69
N THR A 301 -40.09 23.60 16.48
CA THR A 301 -40.04 23.46 17.95
C THR A 301 -41.44 23.35 18.57
N GLY A 302 -42.43 24.07 18.03
CA GLY A 302 -43.82 23.96 18.45
C GLY A 302 -44.44 22.60 18.10
N GLU A 303 -44.19 22.09 16.89
CA GLU A 303 -44.61 20.73 16.49
C GLU A 303 -43.93 19.65 17.34
N LYS A 304 -42.67 19.85 17.74
CA LYS A 304 -41.99 18.96 18.69
C LYS A 304 -42.69 18.95 20.05
N PHE A 305 -43.17 20.09 20.54
CA PHE A 305 -43.95 20.17 21.78
C PHE A 305 -45.31 19.46 21.66
N VAL A 306 -46.03 19.64 20.54
CA VAL A 306 -47.30 18.92 20.30
C VAL A 306 -47.07 17.41 20.12
N SER A 307 -45.95 17.00 19.53
CA SER A 307 -45.59 15.59 19.37
C SER A 307 -45.34 14.86 20.70
N PHE A 308 -45.16 15.59 21.80
CA PHE A 308 -45.13 15.00 23.15
C PHE A 308 -46.46 14.32 23.51
N PHE A 309 -47.58 14.78 22.94
CA PHE A 309 -48.92 14.23 23.18
C PHE A 309 -49.40 13.29 22.06
N SER A 310 -48.72 13.28 20.91
CA SER A 310 -49.00 12.38 19.77
C SER A 310 -47.68 11.81 19.27
N PRO A 311 -47.32 10.57 19.64
CA PRO A 311 -46.02 9.99 19.26
C PRO A 311 -45.90 9.94 17.73
N ALA A 312 -44.74 10.35 17.21
CA ALA A 312 -44.45 10.28 15.80
C ALA A 312 -44.62 8.84 15.29
N LYS A 313 -45.30 8.69 14.14
CA LYS A 313 -45.50 7.36 13.54
C LYS A 313 -44.13 6.75 13.19
N PRO A 314 -43.86 5.49 13.57
CA PRO A 314 -42.62 4.82 13.21
C PRO A 314 -42.57 4.54 11.71
N PHE A 315 -41.36 4.40 11.14
CA PHE A 315 -41.18 4.06 9.73
C PHE A 315 -41.90 2.77 9.33
N ALA A 316 -42.07 1.83 10.27
CA ALA A 316 -42.80 0.57 10.09
C ALA A 316 -44.27 0.74 9.64
N ASP A 317 -44.88 1.90 9.88
CA ASP A 317 -46.26 2.19 9.47
C ASP A 317 -46.37 2.69 8.01
N PHE A 318 -45.23 3.01 7.39
CA PHE A 318 -45.16 3.55 6.03
C PHE A 318 -44.67 2.53 4.99
N VAL A 319 -44.07 1.43 5.45
CA VAL A 319 -43.60 0.31 4.60
C VAL A 319 -44.66 -0.79 4.52
N LYS A 320 -44.78 -1.44 3.37
CA LYS A 320 -45.77 -2.49 3.07
C LYS A 320 -45.14 -3.89 2.91
N VAL A 321 -43.92 -3.95 2.41
CA VAL A 321 -43.19 -5.17 2.06
C VAL A 321 -42.16 -5.51 3.13
N ILE A 322 -41.51 -4.49 3.69
CA ILE A 322 -40.45 -4.68 4.69
C ILE A 322 -41.05 -5.19 6.01
N PRO A 323 -40.52 -6.28 6.60
CA PRO A 323 -40.95 -6.74 7.92
C PRO A 323 -40.81 -5.64 8.97
N LYS A 324 -41.82 -5.46 9.83
CA LYS A 324 -41.80 -4.42 10.87
C LYS A 324 -40.56 -4.49 11.78
N THR A 325 -40.02 -5.69 12.00
CA THR A 325 -38.79 -5.93 12.76
C THR A 325 -37.54 -5.36 12.10
N GLU A 326 -37.56 -5.16 10.78
CA GLU A 326 -36.44 -4.58 10.01
C GLU A 326 -36.64 -3.11 9.65
N ALA A 327 -37.81 -2.53 9.92
CA ALA A 327 -38.16 -1.18 9.49
C ALA A 327 -37.13 -0.13 9.92
N ARG A 328 -36.51 -0.26 11.11
CA ARG A 328 -35.46 0.64 11.57
C ARG A 328 -34.16 0.54 10.76
N LYS A 329 -33.74 -0.67 10.38
CA LYS A 329 -32.59 -0.91 9.49
C LYS A 329 -32.84 -0.25 8.13
N TRP A 330 -34.00 -0.53 7.54
CA TRP A 330 -34.38 0.04 6.24
C TRP A 330 -34.56 1.55 6.25
N GLN A 331 -35.10 2.13 7.34
CA GLN A 331 -35.16 3.57 7.52
C GLN A 331 -33.76 4.21 7.43
N ARG A 332 -32.77 3.64 8.12
CA ARG A 332 -31.40 4.16 8.10
C ARG A 332 -30.76 3.99 6.72
N LEU A 333 -30.91 2.82 6.10
CA LEU A 333 -30.36 2.53 4.78
C LEU A 333 -30.97 3.41 3.68
N VAL A 334 -32.28 3.66 3.72
CA VAL A 334 -32.93 4.50 2.71
C VAL A 334 -32.55 5.97 2.85
N GLU A 335 -32.39 6.47 4.08
CA GLU A 335 -31.84 7.80 4.35
C GLU A 335 -30.42 7.95 3.78
N MET A 336 -29.61 6.88 3.83
CA MET A 336 -28.29 6.85 3.19
C MET A 336 -28.38 6.91 1.66
N MET A 337 -29.28 6.10 1.07
CA MET A 337 -29.48 6.04 -0.38
C MET A 337 -29.91 7.38 -1.00
N VAL A 338 -30.79 8.13 -0.31
CA VAL A 338 -31.34 9.40 -0.83
C VAL A 338 -30.43 10.61 -0.60
N THR A 339 -29.29 10.42 0.06
CA THR A 339 -28.26 11.45 0.25
C THR A 339 -27.02 11.10 -0.59
N PRO A 340 -27.06 11.28 -1.93
CA PRO A 340 -26.08 10.69 -2.84
C PRO A 340 -24.66 11.27 -2.73
N LYS A 341 -24.52 12.47 -2.15
CA LYS A 341 -23.22 13.14 -1.97
C LYS A 341 -22.52 12.77 -0.66
N ALA A 342 -23.21 12.09 0.26
CA ALA A 342 -22.60 11.65 1.50
C ALA A 342 -21.80 10.36 1.27
N SER A 343 -20.71 10.25 2.01
CA SER A 343 -19.86 9.06 2.07
C SER A 343 -20.10 8.37 3.41
N TYR A 344 -20.35 7.06 3.36
CA TYR A 344 -20.66 6.23 4.53
C TYR A 344 -19.56 5.20 4.73
N ASP A 345 -18.94 5.22 5.90
CA ASP A 345 -17.93 4.25 6.31
C ASP A 345 -18.56 3.01 6.96
N ARG A 346 -17.71 2.08 7.43
CA ARG A 346 -18.17 0.87 8.13
C ARG A 346 -18.97 1.20 9.39
N ALA A 347 -18.59 2.22 10.16
CA ALA A 347 -19.29 2.58 11.39
C ALA A 347 -20.71 3.09 11.09
N ASN A 348 -20.87 3.90 10.04
CA ASN A 348 -22.19 4.30 9.57
C ASN A 348 -23.03 3.09 9.16
N LEU A 349 -22.46 2.16 8.38
CA LEU A 349 -23.17 0.99 7.88
C LEU A 349 -23.56 -0.01 8.99
N LEU A 350 -22.71 -0.16 10.01
CA LEU A 350 -23.04 -0.92 11.22
C LEU A 350 -24.17 -0.27 12.01
N ASP A 351 -24.15 1.06 12.19
CA ASP A 351 -25.29 1.76 12.80
C ASP A 351 -26.55 1.60 11.93
N ALA A 352 -26.44 1.56 10.60
CA ALA A 352 -27.57 1.26 9.73
C ALA A 352 -28.14 -0.17 9.91
N GLY A 353 -27.43 -1.06 10.59
CA GLY A 353 -27.86 -2.44 10.86
C GLY A 353 -27.40 -3.46 9.83
N LEU A 354 -26.38 -3.14 9.01
CA LEU A 354 -25.67 -4.16 8.24
C LEU A 354 -24.71 -4.94 9.14
N THR A 355 -24.53 -6.23 8.84
CA THR A 355 -23.52 -7.09 9.44
C THR A 355 -22.15 -6.85 8.81
N ASN A 356 -21.07 -7.31 9.45
CA ASN A 356 -19.73 -7.19 8.87
C ASN A 356 -19.62 -7.89 7.50
N ASP A 357 -20.21 -9.08 7.35
CA ASP A 357 -20.16 -9.83 6.09
C ASP A 357 -20.92 -9.10 4.95
N GLU A 358 -22.05 -8.48 5.26
CA GLU A 358 -22.78 -7.63 4.30
C GLU A 358 -21.94 -6.40 3.90
N ILE A 359 -21.25 -5.77 4.85
CA ILE A 359 -20.39 -4.61 4.58
C ILE A 359 -19.16 -5.01 3.76
N ASP A 360 -18.53 -6.15 4.06
CA ASP A 360 -17.42 -6.67 3.28
C ASP A 360 -17.84 -7.01 1.85
N THR A 361 -19.04 -7.58 1.68
CA THR A 361 -19.63 -7.84 0.36
C THR A 361 -19.93 -6.52 -0.37
N LEU A 362 -20.54 -5.54 0.29
CA LEU A 362 -20.81 -4.21 -0.26
C LEU A 362 -19.51 -3.52 -0.71
N PHE A 363 -18.45 -3.56 0.09
CA PHE A 363 -17.16 -2.98 -0.27
C PHE A 363 -16.44 -3.75 -1.38
N ALA A 364 -16.62 -5.07 -1.46
CA ALA A 364 -16.08 -5.87 -2.55
C ALA A 364 -16.77 -5.52 -3.88
N GLU A 365 -18.08 -5.32 -3.88
CA GLU A 365 -18.86 -5.08 -5.11
C GLU A 365 -18.90 -3.61 -5.55
N ALA A 366 -18.47 -2.68 -4.71
CA ALA A 366 -18.48 -1.26 -5.01
C ALA A 366 -17.50 -0.92 -6.15
N PRO A 367 -17.94 -0.29 -7.25
CA PRO A 367 -17.08 0.01 -8.42
C PRO A 367 -15.82 0.81 -8.08
N LEU A 368 -15.95 1.79 -7.17
CA LEU A 368 -14.84 2.63 -6.71
C LEU A 368 -13.82 1.88 -5.83
N LEU A 369 -14.17 0.67 -5.39
CA LEU A 369 -13.37 -0.18 -4.52
C LEU A 369 -12.88 -1.44 -5.24
N LEU A 370 -13.14 -1.59 -6.55
CA LEU A 370 -12.63 -2.70 -7.36
C LEU A 370 -11.11 -2.76 -7.40
N GLY A 371 -10.42 -1.62 -7.23
CA GLY A 371 -8.96 -1.58 -7.09
C GLY A 371 -8.42 -2.46 -5.96
N TYR A 372 -9.28 -2.88 -5.02
CA TYR A 372 -8.95 -3.78 -3.93
C TYR A 372 -9.37 -5.24 -4.15
N GLN A 373 -9.84 -5.57 -5.35
CA GLN A 373 -10.01 -6.95 -5.80
C GLN A 373 -8.92 -7.36 -6.79
N HIS A 374 -8.18 -6.38 -7.28
CA HIS A 374 -7.15 -6.54 -8.28
C HIS A 374 -5.80 -6.02 -7.78
N VAL A 375 -4.73 -6.62 -8.29
CA VAL A 375 -3.39 -6.06 -8.21
C VAL A 375 -3.00 -5.53 -9.58
N ASN A 376 -2.45 -4.33 -9.62
CA ASN A 376 -1.75 -3.79 -10.77
C ASN A 376 -0.28 -4.21 -10.69
N ILE A 377 0.12 -5.14 -11.57
CA ILE A 377 1.50 -5.56 -11.71
C ILE A 377 2.00 -5.01 -13.05
N PRO A 378 3.01 -4.12 -13.05
CA PRO A 378 3.49 -3.49 -14.28
C PRO A 378 3.88 -4.52 -15.36
N LEU A 379 3.54 -4.22 -16.62
CA LEU A 379 3.75 -5.07 -17.82
C LEU A 379 2.95 -6.37 -17.89
N THR A 380 2.08 -6.64 -16.91
CA THR A 380 1.19 -7.80 -16.92
C THR A 380 -0.28 -7.37 -16.87
N ALA A 381 -1.19 -8.31 -17.16
CA ALA A 381 -2.61 -8.07 -16.98
C ALA A 381 -2.95 -7.88 -15.49
N GLN A 382 -4.03 -7.13 -15.20
CA GLN A 382 -4.56 -7.07 -13.84
C GLN A 382 -4.89 -8.48 -13.34
N ALA A 383 -4.33 -8.86 -12.19
CA ALA A 383 -4.62 -10.14 -11.57
C ALA A 383 -5.61 -9.97 -10.42
N SER A 384 -6.41 -10.99 -10.15
CA SER A 384 -7.25 -11.03 -8.96
C SER A 384 -6.39 -11.24 -7.71
N LEU A 385 -6.80 -10.68 -6.58
CA LEU A 385 -6.13 -10.89 -5.28
C LEU A 385 -6.42 -12.26 -4.65
N GLY A 386 -7.22 -13.09 -5.31
CA GLY A 386 -7.62 -14.44 -4.87
C GLY A 386 -9.11 -14.55 -4.51
N LYS A 387 -9.55 -15.77 -4.22
CA LYS A 387 -10.90 -16.08 -3.68
C LYS A 387 -10.75 -16.81 -2.34
N PRO A 388 -11.51 -16.48 -1.27
CA PRO A 388 -12.60 -15.51 -1.12
C PRO A 388 -12.14 -14.05 -0.83
N PRO A 389 -13.04 -13.06 -0.69
CA PRO A 389 -12.68 -11.69 -0.35
C PRO A 389 -11.82 -11.62 0.93
N LEU A 390 -10.69 -10.92 0.87
CA LEU A 390 -9.76 -10.82 1.99
C LEU A 390 -10.32 -9.93 3.11
N LYS A 391 -10.22 -10.40 4.36
CA LYS A 391 -10.61 -9.61 5.54
C LYS A 391 -9.64 -8.44 5.74
N ARG A 392 -10.12 -7.27 6.18
CA ARG A 392 -9.27 -6.08 6.30
C ARG A 392 -8.99 -5.68 7.75
N GLU A 393 -7.72 -5.69 8.13
CA GLU A 393 -7.28 -5.24 9.45
C GLU A 393 -7.52 -3.74 9.66
N ALA A 394 -7.23 -2.90 8.65
CA ALA A 394 -7.46 -1.46 8.72
C ALA A 394 -8.92 -1.09 9.04
N SER A 395 -9.87 -1.92 8.58
CA SER A 395 -11.30 -1.71 8.88
C SER A 395 -11.60 -1.99 10.35
N ASP A 396 -11.05 -3.06 10.91
CA ASP A 396 -11.20 -3.40 12.33
C ASP A 396 -10.52 -2.35 13.23
N ALA A 397 -9.32 -1.90 12.87
CA ALA A 397 -8.61 -0.86 13.60
C ALA A 397 -9.33 0.49 13.55
N ALA A 398 -9.89 0.86 12.39
CA ALA A 398 -10.67 2.09 12.23
C ALA A 398 -11.94 2.07 13.09
N LEU A 399 -12.65 0.93 13.15
CA LEU A 399 -13.81 0.75 14.03
C LEU A 399 -13.48 0.93 15.52
N GLN A 400 -12.26 0.58 15.91
CA GLN A 400 -11.79 0.74 17.29
C GLN A 400 -11.27 2.16 17.58
N GLY A 401 -11.39 3.10 16.63
CA GLY A 401 -10.85 4.46 16.76
C GLY A 401 -9.33 4.51 16.80
N ARG A 402 -8.64 3.44 16.35
CA ARG A 402 -7.18 3.30 16.45
C ARG A 402 -6.43 3.82 15.23
N VAL A 403 -7.13 4.14 14.14
CA VAL A 403 -6.52 4.71 12.93
C VAL A 403 -6.65 6.22 13.01
N GLN A 404 -5.54 6.91 13.25
CA GLN A 404 -5.53 8.36 13.20
C GLN A 404 -5.81 8.84 11.76
N PRO A 405 -6.63 9.88 11.58
CA PRO A 405 -6.82 10.50 10.27
C PRO A 405 -5.49 11.06 9.78
N THR A 406 -5.24 10.95 8.48
CA THR A 406 -4.05 11.57 7.88
C THR A 406 -4.23 13.07 7.84
N THR A 407 -3.36 13.83 8.50
CA THR A 407 -3.30 15.27 8.30
C THR A 407 -2.70 15.57 6.92
N PRO A 408 -3.28 16.51 6.15
CA PRO A 408 -2.66 17.01 4.92
C PRO A 408 -1.26 17.56 5.20
N GLY A 409 -0.25 17.14 4.44
CA GLY A 409 1.16 17.52 4.64
C GLY A 409 2.01 16.53 5.44
N ASP A 410 1.39 15.60 6.18
CA ASP A 410 2.06 14.67 7.11
C ASP A 410 2.61 13.39 6.45
N ARG A 411 2.94 13.43 5.15
CA ARG A 411 3.43 12.23 4.44
C ARG A 411 4.59 12.52 3.51
N ARG A 412 5.54 13.30 4.02
CA ARG A 412 6.86 13.40 3.40
C ARG A 412 7.63 12.14 3.71
N PHE A 413 8.29 11.54 2.72
CA PHE A 413 9.14 10.38 2.95
C PHE A 413 10.17 10.21 1.86
N PHE A 414 11.29 9.57 2.21
CA PHE A 414 12.15 8.96 1.21
C PHE A 414 11.67 7.56 0.90
N ARG A 415 11.65 7.21 -0.39
CA ARG A 415 11.48 5.84 -0.84
C ARG A 415 12.78 5.36 -1.46
N THR A 416 13.23 4.18 -1.07
CA THR A 416 14.34 3.51 -1.76
C THR A 416 13.87 2.21 -2.39
N TRP A 417 14.22 2.00 -3.66
CA TRP A 417 14.10 0.71 -4.31
C TRP A 417 15.48 0.06 -4.39
N ILE A 418 15.58 -1.14 -3.84
CA ILE A 418 16.82 -1.92 -3.82
C ILE A 418 16.67 -2.98 -4.90
N ARG A 419 17.35 -2.77 -6.02
CA ARG A 419 17.25 -3.59 -7.23
C ARG A 419 18.50 -4.46 -7.40
N ALA A 420 18.31 -5.68 -7.88
CA ALA A 420 19.41 -6.44 -8.44
C ALA A 420 19.48 -6.19 -9.94
N VAL A 421 20.64 -5.77 -10.43
CA VAL A 421 20.87 -5.54 -11.87
C VAL A 421 22.11 -6.32 -12.32
N PRO A 422 22.19 -6.73 -13.60
CA PRO A 422 23.39 -7.37 -14.12
C PRO A 422 24.61 -6.48 -13.90
N ALA A 423 25.74 -7.08 -13.51
CA ALA A 423 26.95 -6.35 -13.17
C ALA A 423 27.54 -5.56 -14.35
N ASP A 424 27.30 -6.03 -15.58
CA ASP A 424 27.74 -5.44 -16.84
C ASP A 424 26.74 -4.42 -17.42
N LEU A 425 25.57 -4.23 -16.81
CA LEU A 425 24.59 -3.26 -17.29
C LEU A 425 25.06 -1.82 -16.99
N PRO A 426 25.21 -0.96 -18.00
CA PRO A 426 25.65 0.42 -17.81
C PRO A 426 24.52 1.30 -17.25
N HIS A 427 24.90 2.31 -16.47
CA HIS A 427 24.03 3.40 -16.02
C HIS A 427 24.20 4.65 -16.88
#